data_AF-A0A951W4M9-F1
#
_entry.id   AF-A0A951W4M9-F1
#
_cell.length_a   1.000
_cell.length_b   1.000
_cell.length_c   1.000
_cell.angle_alpha   90.00
_cell.angle_beta   90.00
_cell.angle_gamma   90.00
#
_symmetry.space_group_name_H-M   'P 1'
#
loop_
_entity.id
_entity.type
_entity.pdbx_description
1 polymer ?
#
loop_
_entity_poly.entity_id
_entity_poly.type
_entity_poly.pdbx_seq_one_letter_code
_entity_poly.pdbx_strand_id
1 'polypeptide(L)'
;MRLDRMEIATEPRRLAGRTEPRGTKTGFPLWGAFAFGGIFVVAGSLIVLVGTRVIPVDPRGVHAPWWVLTVMGVVFALCGLGVWGMGLRQYRAERHRAEARRRHPGRPELADHPWDPAGFAPPRWARAAKAVAGAVLMSLFISIFNWWAFFTDAPWMVRAVTILFDLILVLVLWETGVRIGRAIRFGGSRVEYGQFPFRPGQTVRLRWWPAPGIGEVRKGRFTLRCVKEWYEHRGHGKNRSAHLVQQEQWAMHRFLDHAGTLRHERRQELEFELPPHVPSTELSADQPVFWELEIELDLPGLDFEEIYLVPVYAEGGGSSP
;
A
#
# COMPACT_ATOMS: atom_id res chain seq x y z
N MET A 1 -23.10 -15.25 -13.19
CA MET A 1 -23.14 -15.44 -11.73
C MET A 1 -24.39 -14.75 -11.22
N ARG A 2 -25.23 -15.42 -10.42
CA ARG A 2 -26.39 -14.78 -9.80
C ARG A 2 -25.93 -14.25 -8.45
N LEU A 3 -26.12 -12.96 -8.20
CA LEU A 3 -25.87 -12.34 -6.90
C LEU A 3 -27.21 -12.35 -6.17
N ASP A 4 -27.28 -13.11 -5.09
CA ASP A 4 -28.55 -13.57 -4.51
C ASP A 4 -29.15 -12.53 -3.56
N ARG A 5 -28.29 -11.71 -2.95
CA ARG A 5 -28.67 -10.71 -1.96
C ARG A 5 -27.95 -9.40 -2.22
N MET A 6 -28.67 -8.31 -2.01
CA MET A 6 -28.17 -6.94 -2.09
C MET A 6 -28.48 -6.22 -0.79
N GLU A 7 -27.48 -5.52 -0.22
CA GLU A 7 -27.63 -4.70 0.97
C GLU A 7 -26.99 -3.34 0.73
N ILE A 8 -27.62 -2.27 1.21
CA ILE A 8 -27.10 -0.90 1.12
C ILE A 8 -26.89 -0.39 2.54
N ALA A 9 -25.70 0.15 2.80
CA ALA A 9 -25.35 0.84 4.03
C ALA A 9 -25.10 2.33 3.73
N THR A 10 -25.87 3.19 4.37
CA THR A 10 -25.75 4.65 4.24
C THR A 10 -25.20 5.32 5.51
N GLU A 11 -25.15 4.59 6.62
CA GLU A 11 -24.63 5.13 7.88
C GLU A 11 -23.10 5.14 7.87
N PRO A 12 -22.46 6.28 8.18
CA PRO A 12 -21.02 6.37 8.16
C PRO A 12 -20.35 5.39 9.15
N ARG A 13 -19.49 4.51 8.64
CA ARG A 13 -18.83 3.47 9.45
C ARG A 13 -17.32 3.55 9.32
N ARG A 14 -16.61 3.56 10.46
CA ARG A 14 -15.14 3.45 10.44
C ARG A 14 -14.72 2.05 10.04
N LEU A 15 -13.83 1.96 9.06
CA LEU A 15 -13.25 0.69 8.61
C LEU A 15 -12.08 0.33 9.52
N ALA A 16 -12.13 -0.86 10.13
CA ALA A 16 -11.05 -1.39 10.96
C ALA A 16 -10.03 -2.16 10.11
N GLY A 17 -8.77 -2.20 10.55
CA GLY A 17 -7.72 -3.03 9.94
C GLY A 17 -7.09 -2.50 8.66
N ARG A 18 -7.49 -1.33 8.17
CA ARG A 18 -6.90 -0.72 6.98
C ARG A 18 -5.85 0.33 7.34
N THR A 19 -4.63 0.09 6.90
CA THR A 19 -3.46 0.94 7.20
C THR A 19 -2.81 1.53 5.96
N GLU A 20 -3.18 1.07 4.76
CA GLU A 20 -2.63 1.58 3.51
C GLU A 20 -3.41 2.83 3.07
N PRO A 21 -2.76 4.02 3.01
CA PRO A 21 -3.40 5.20 2.46
C PRO A 21 -3.66 5.02 0.95
N ARG A 22 -4.85 5.41 0.50
CA ARG A 22 -5.19 5.49 -0.93
C ARG A 22 -4.99 6.89 -1.47
N GLY A 23 -5.07 7.87 -0.57
CA GLY A 23 -4.71 9.25 -0.82
C GLY A 23 -3.31 9.37 -1.39
N THR A 24 -3.12 10.42 -2.17
CA THR A 24 -1.85 10.67 -2.82
C THR A 24 -0.81 11.37 -1.92
N LYS A 25 -1.25 11.88 -0.76
CA LYS A 25 -0.41 12.54 0.24
C LYS A 25 0.00 11.51 1.30
N THR A 26 1.29 11.23 1.38
CA THR A 26 1.88 10.17 2.23
C THR A 26 2.01 10.56 3.72
N GLY A 27 1.37 11.65 4.16
CA GLY A 27 1.48 12.19 5.53
C GLY A 27 2.88 12.67 5.92
N PHE A 28 3.90 12.43 5.08
CA PHE A 28 5.29 12.76 5.34
C PHE A 28 5.73 13.92 4.44
N PRO A 29 6.23 15.04 4.99
CA PRO A 29 6.63 16.17 4.18
C PRO A 29 7.86 15.81 3.32
N LEU A 30 7.86 16.26 2.07
CA LEU A 30 8.92 15.97 1.11
C LEU A 30 10.31 16.35 1.63
N TRP A 31 10.42 17.52 2.28
CA TRP A 31 11.68 17.98 2.88
C TRP A 31 12.15 17.04 4.01
N GLY A 32 11.21 16.46 4.77
CA GLY A 32 11.50 15.51 5.83
C GLY A 32 12.13 14.23 5.30
N ALA A 33 11.69 13.75 4.13
CA ALA A 33 12.30 12.60 3.44
C ALA A 33 13.73 12.88 3.02
N PHE A 34 14.00 14.06 2.46
CA PHE A 34 15.35 14.42 2.06
C PHE A 34 16.29 14.62 3.25
N ALA A 35 15.84 15.32 4.29
CA ALA A 35 16.64 15.54 5.50
C ALA A 35 16.92 14.22 6.24
N PHE A 36 15.89 13.42 6.49
CA PHE A 36 16.03 12.14 7.19
C PHE A 36 16.89 11.16 6.38
N GLY A 37 16.60 10.97 5.09
CA GLY A 37 17.40 10.12 4.22
C GLY A 37 18.85 10.59 4.12
N GLY A 38 19.09 11.91 4.12
CA GLY A 38 20.43 12.49 4.03
C GLY A 38 21.31 12.18 5.22
N ILE A 39 20.76 12.16 6.44
CA ILE A 39 21.49 11.74 7.63
C ILE A 39 22.00 10.30 7.47
N PHE A 40 21.16 9.39 7.00
CA PHE A 40 21.53 7.98 6.76
C PHE A 40 22.55 7.82 5.65
N VAL A 41 22.41 8.57 4.54
CA VAL A 41 23.40 8.56 3.45
C VAL A 41 24.75 9.06 3.95
N VAL A 42 24.81 10.22 4.62
CA VAL A 42 26.06 10.80 5.12
C VAL A 42 26.72 9.90 6.16
N ALA A 43 25.96 9.44 7.18
CA ALA A 43 26.49 8.54 8.19
C ALA A 43 26.97 7.22 7.58
N GLY A 44 26.17 6.61 6.70
CA GLY A 44 26.53 5.39 6.00
C GLY A 44 27.80 5.55 5.17
N SER A 45 27.91 6.61 4.38
CA SER A 45 29.11 6.93 3.59
C SER A 45 30.35 7.13 4.46
N LEU A 46 30.25 7.85 5.59
CA LEU A 46 31.37 8.01 6.53
C LEU A 46 31.81 6.66 7.12
N ILE A 47 30.86 5.81 7.50
CA ILE A 47 31.14 4.46 8.01
C ILE A 47 31.83 3.61 6.93
N VAL A 48 31.39 3.69 5.66
CA VAL A 48 32.06 3.01 4.54
C VAL A 48 33.50 3.51 4.38
N LEU A 49 33.73 4.81 4.45
CA LEU A 49 35.08 5.40 4.31
C LEU A 49 36.02 4.96 5.45
N VAL A 50 35.50 4.84 6.67
CA VAL A 50 36.24 4.25 7.80
C VAL A 50 36.48 2.75 7.56
N GLY A 51 35.43 2.00 7.22
CA GLY A 51 35.50 0.56 6.93
C GLY A 51 36.51 0.18 5.85
N THR A 52 36.62 1.03 4.81
CA THR A 52 37.56 0.88 3.69
C THR A 52 38.93 1.50 3.95
N ARG A 53 39.15 2.06 5.15
CA ARG A 53 40.40 2.71 5.59
C ARG A 53 40.82 3.92 4.76
N VAL A 54 39.88 4.55 4.04
CA VAL A 54 40.11 5.83 3.36
C VAL A 54 40.26 6.95 4.40
N ILE A 55 39.48 6.88 5.48
CA ILE A 55 39.67 7.74 6.66
C ILE A 55 40.47 6.94 7.69
N PRO A 56 41.69 7.39 8.07
CA PRO A 56 42.49 6.71 9.07
C PRO A 56 41.83 6.87 10.45
N VAL A 57 41.56 5.75 11.11
CA VAL A 57 41.08 5.68 12.50
C VAL A 57 42.04 4.77 13.27
N ASP A 58 42.36 5.11 14.51
CA ASP A 58 43.21 4.27 15.35
C ASP A 58 42.60 2.86 15.47
N PRO A 59 43.29 1.80 14.98
CA PRO A 59 42.79 0.43 15.05
C PRO A 59 42.44 -0.01 16.47
N ARG A 60 43.07 0.58 17.49
CA ARG A 60 42.81 0.27 18.90
C ARG A 60 41.41 0.69 19.36
N GLY A 61 40.81 1.68 18.71
CA GLY A 61 39.45 2.15 19.00
C GLY A 61 38.36 1.39 18.24
N VAL A 62 38.73 0.52 17.30
CA VAL A 62 37.78 -0.18 16.43
C VAL A 62 37.65 -1.64 16.87
N HIS A 63 36.59 -1.95 17.60
CA HIS A 63 36.32 -3.30 18.11
C HIS A 63 35.68 -4.24 17.08
N ALA A 64 35.37 -3.77 15.87
CA ALA A 64 34.72 -4.54 14.82
C ALA A 64 35.67 -4.79 13.61
N PRO A 65 35.60 -5.96 12.95
CA PRO A 65 36.30 -6.17 11.69
C PRO A 65 35.89 -5.12 10.65
N TRP A 66 36.87 -4.61 9.90
CA TRP A 66 36.68 -3.55 8.90
C TRP A 66 35.59 -3.85 7.85
N TRP A 67 35.44 -5.12 7.48
CA TRP A 67 34.41 -5.56 6.54
C TRP A 67 32.99 -5.41 7.12
N VAL A 68 32.80 -5.65 8.43
CA VAL A 68 31.51 -5.48 9.12
C VAL A 68 31.11 -4.02 9.10
N LEU A 69 32.06 -3.11 9.41
CA LEU A 69 31.84 -1.66 9.33
C LEU A 69 31.45 -1.26 7.91
N THR A 70 32.15 -1.77 6.90
CA THR A 70 31.86 -1.45 5.50
C THR A 70 30.44 -1.86 5.10
N VAL A 71 30.04 -3.10 5.42
CA VAL A 71 28.68 -3.61 5.14
C VAL A 71 27.62 -2.77 5.88
N MET A 72 27.86 -2.44 7.15
CA MET A 72 26.97 -1.59 7.94
C MET A 72 26.79 -0.22 7.28
N GLY A 73 27.88 0.42 6.87
CA GLY A 73 27.82 1.71 6.19
C GLY A 73 27.05 1.65 4.87
N VAL A 74 27.24 0.58 4.09
CA VAL A 74 26.50 0.34 2.84
C VAL A 74 25.00 0.21 3.10
N VAL A 75 24.60 -0.60 4.09
CA VAL A 75 23.18 -0.78 4.45
C VAL A 75 22.54 0.56 4.84
N PHE A 76 23.21 1.35 5.69
CA PHE A 76 22.73 2.69 6.07
C PHE A 76 22.59 3.62 4.86
N ALA A 77 23.59 3.66 3.99
CA ALA A 77 23.54 4.48 2.79
C ALA A 77 22.40 4.06 1.85
N LEU A 78 22.20 2.76 1.64
CA LEU A 78 21.11 2.22 0.81
C LEU A 78 19.73 2.55 1.41
N CYS A 79 19.56 2.46 2.73
CA CYS A 79 18.34 2.90 3.40
C CYS A 79 18.04 4.38 3.12
N GLY A 80 19.05 5.25 3.30
CA GLY A 80 18.91 6.68 3.04
C GLY A 80 18.54 6.99 1.58
N LEU A 81 19.21 6.32 0.62
CA LEU A 81 18.89 6.42 -0.81
C LEU A 81 17.48 5.93 -1.13
N GLY A 82 17.02 4.86 -0.47
CA GLY A 82 15.66 4.36 -0.58
C GLY A 82 14.61 5.41 -0.18
N VAL A 83 14.84 6.11 0.94
CA VAL A 83 13.98 7.22 1.40
C VAL A 83 13.97 8.37 0.40
N TRP A 84 15.12 8.78 -0.12
CA TRP A 84 15.19 9.79 -1.18
C TRP A 84 14.46 9.36 -2.46
N GLY A 85 14.58 8.10 -2.85
CA GLY A 85 13.84 7.53 -3.98
C GLY A 85 12.33 7.64 -3.82
N MET A 86 11.81 7.41 -2.60
CA MET A 86 10.40 7.61 -2.28
C MET A 86 9.99 9.09 -2.39
N GLY A 87 10.80 10.00 -1.80
CA GLY A 87 10.57 11.44 -1.91
C GLY A 87 10.56 11.94 -3.34
N LEU A 88 11.53 11.53 -4.16
CA LEU A 88 11.59 11.90 -5.58
C LEU A 88 10.37 11.39 -6.38
N ARG A 89 9.90 10.16 -6.11
CA ARG A 89 8.68 9.63 -6.73
C ARG A 89 7.46 10.46 -6.34
N GLN A 90 7.33 10.83 -5.08
CA GLN A 90 6.25 11.69 -4.60
C GLN A 90 6.29 13.07 -5.27
N TYR A 91 7.45 13.71 -5.30
CA TYR A 91 7.63 15.00 -5.98
C TYR A 91 7.26 14.95 -7.46
N ARG A 92 7.72 13.92 -8.18
CA ARG A 92 7.37 13.71 -9.60
C ARG A 92 5.87 13.51 -9.78
N ALA A 93 5.23 12.74 -8.89
CA ALA A 93 3.79 12.52 -8.94
C ALA A 93 3.00 13.82 -8.67
N GLU A 94 3.41 14.62 -7.69
CA GLU A 94 2.79 15.92 -7.40
C GLU A 94 2.94 16.90 -8.56
N ARG A 95 4.14 16.98 -9.15
CA ARG A 95 4.39 17.81 -10.33
C ARG A 95 3.55 17.37 -11.52
N HIS A 96 3.49 16.07 -11.80
CA HIS A 96 2.66 15.53 -12.89
C HIS A 96 1.18 15.89 -12.68
N ARG A 97 0.66 15.80 -11.45
CA ARG A 97 -0.73 16.20 -11.14
C ARG A 97 -0.95 17.70 -11.30
N ALA A 98 0.00 18.53 -10.88
CA ALA A 98 -0.07 19.97 -11.07
C ALA A 98 -0.11 20.33 -12.57
N GLU A 99 0.69 19.65 -13.39
CA GLU A 99 0.67 19.80 -14.85
C GLU A 99 -0.63 19.27 -15.47
N ALA A 100 -1.13 18.11 -15.05
CA ALA A 100 -2.38 17.52 -15.54
C ALA A 100 -3.60 18.42 -15.23
N ARG A 101 -3.65 19.01 -14.03
CA ARG A 101 -4.68 20.01 -13.65
C ARG A 101 -4.68 21.22 -14.57
N ARG A 102 -3.50 21.66 -15.03
CA ARG A 102 -3.38 22.78 -15.98
C ARG A 102 -3.80 22.38 -17.41
N ARG A 103 -3.50 21.15 -17.83
CA ARG A 103 -3.82 20.66 -19.20
C ARG A 103 -5.29 20.31 -19.40
N HIS A 104 -5.98 19.90 -18.35
CA HIS A 104 -7.36 19.42 -18.44
C HIS A 104 -8.31 20.18 -17.47
N PRO A 105 -8.50 21.50 -17.67
CA PRO A 105 -9.47 22.24 -16.86
C PRO A 105 -10.87 21.64 -17.06
N GLY A 106 -11.60 21.41 -15.96
CA GLY A 106 -12.95 20.83 -15.99
C GLY A 106 -13.02 19.31 -16.10
N ARG A 107 -11.89 18.59 -16.21
CA ARG A 107 -11.83 17.12 -16.16
C ARG A 107 -11.01 16.65 -14.95
N PRO A 108 -11.57 16.75 -13.73
CA PRO A 108 -10.86 16.37 -12.51
C PRO A 108 -10.38 14.92 -12.54
N GLU A 109 -11.11 14.03 -13.22
CA GLU A 109 -10.75 12.63 -13.37
C GLU A 109 -9.36 12.45 -14.00
N LEU A 110 -9.00 13.24 -15.01
CA LEU A 110 -7.70 13.12 -15.68
C LEU A 110 -6.55 13.70 -14.88
N ALA A 111 -6.85 14.58 -13.92
CA ALA A 111 -5.86 15.34 -13.20
C ALA A 111 -5.55 14.79 -11.80
N ASP A 112 -6.53 14.12 -11.19
CA ASP A 112 -6.50 13.63 -9.82
C ASP A 112 -5.65 12.35 -9.67
N HIS A 113 -5.86 11.39 -10.58
CA HIS A 113 -5.17 10.10 -10.58
C HIS A 113 -4.86 9.65 -12.01
N PRO A 114 -3.74 8.94 -12.27
CA PRO A 114 -3.41 8.42 -13.60
C PRO A 114 -4.29 7.19 -13.93
N TRP A 115 -5.59 7.40 -14.10
CA TRP A 115 -6.52 6.35 -14.47
C TRP A 115 -6.21 5.78 -15.84
N ASP A 116 -6.46 4.48 -16.00
CA ASP A 116 -6.66 3.85 -17.29
C ASP A 116 -8.17 3.80 -17.58
N PRO A 117 -8.68 4.49 -18.62
CA PRO A 117 -10.10 4.46 -18.96
C PRO A 117 -10.64 3.07 -19.26
N ALA A 118 -9.78 2.11 -19.61
CA ALA A 118 -10.19 0.73 -19.87
C ALA A 118 -10.50 -0.05 -18.57
N GLY A 119 -9.93 0.35 -17.43
CA GLY A 119 -10.08 -0.41 -16.20
C GLY A 119 -9.02 -0.15 -15.14
N PHE A 120 -8.97 -1.04 -14.15
CA PHE A 120 -7.95 -1.02 -13.10
C PHE A 120 -7.47 -2.43 -12.78
N ALA A 121 -6.15 -2.57 -12.71
CA ALA A 121 -5.46 -3.77 -12.28
C ALA A 121 -4.57 -3.41 -11.08
N PRO A 122 -4.84 -3.96 -9.88
CA PRO A 122 -4.03 -3.68 -8.71
C PRO A 122 -2.59 -4.15 -8.92
N PRO A 123 -1.57 -3.39 -8.49
CA PRO A 123 -0.18 -3.79 -8.63
C PRO A 123 0.19 -4.85 -7.57
N ARG A 124 -0.22 -6.10 -7.80
CA ARG A 124 -0.06 -7.22 -6.86
C ARG A 124 1.39 -7.49 -6.49
N TRP A 125 2.26 -7.56 -7.50
CA TRP A 125 3.68 -7.76 -7.30
C TRP A 125 4.35 -6.60 -6.58
N ALA A 126 3.79 -5.39 -6.60
CA ALA A 126 4.38 -4.28 -5.86
C ALA A 126 4.29 -4.49 -4.34
N ARG A 127 3.19 -5.07 -3.82
CA ARG A 127 3.07 -5.41 -2.39
C ARG A 127 4.03 -6.53 -2.01
N ALA A 128 4.10 -7.59 -2.81
CA ALA A 128 5.03 -8.70 -2.57
C ALA A 128 6.49 -8.22 -2.66
N ALA A 129 6.85 -7.43 -3.67
CA ALA A 129 8.19 -6.86 -3.83
C ALA A 129 8.57 -5.93 -2.67
N LYS A 130 7.64 -5.10 -2.16
CA LYS A 130 7.88 -4.29 -0.96
C LYS A 130 8.13 -5.16 0.27
N ALA A 131 7.35 -6.23 0.46
CA ALA A 131 7.55 -7.18 1.56
C ALA A 131 8.91 -7.88 1.47
N VAL A 132 9.28 -8.37 0.29
CA VAL A 132 10.60 -8.97 0.01
C VAL A 132 11.73 -7.98 0.28
N ALA A 133 11.63 -6.76 -0.25
CA ALA A 133 12.64 -5.73 -0.03
C ALA A 133 12.81 -5.41 1.46
N GLY A 134 11.69 -5.30 2.20
CA GLY A 134 11.71 -5.10 3.64
C GLY A 134 12.33 -6.27 4.40
N ALA A 135 11.98 -7.51 4.04
CA ALA A 135 12.53 -8.71 4.64
C ALA A 135 14.04 -8.85 4.38
N VAL A 136 14.49 -8.62 3.14
CA VAL A 136 15.92 -8.63 2.78
C VAL A 136 16.67 -7.57 3.58
N LEU A 137 16.14 -6.35 3.66
CA LEU A 137 16.78 -5.27 4.40
C LEU A 137 16.87 -5.60 5.90
N MET A 138 15.79 -6.12 6.49
CA MET A 138 15.75 -6.54 7.88
C MET A 138 16.76 -7.68 8.14
N SER A 139 16.81 -8.70 7.28
CA SER A 139 17.79 -9.79 7.37
C SER A 139 19.23 -9.28 7.33
N LEU A 140 19.53 -8.35 6.40
CA LEU A 140 20.86 -7.76 6.30
C LEU A 140 21.22 -7.00 7.58
N PHE A 141 20.30 -6.20 8.11
CA PHE A 141 20.50 -5.46 9.35
C PHE A 141 20.73 -6.40 10.54
N ILE A 142 19.87 -7.40 10.71
CA ILE A 142 19.93 -8.37 11.82
C ILE A 142 21.17 -9.28 11.73
N SER A 143 21.68 -9.56 10.53
CA SER A 143 22.89 -10.38 10.35
C SER A 143 24.13 -9.79 11.04
N ILE A 144 24.21 -8.46 11.11
CA ILE A 144 25.30 -7.74 11.79
C ILE A 144 25.22 -7.97 13.31
N PHE A 145 23.99 -7.88 13.87
CA PHE A 145 23.77 -8.15 15.30
C PHE A 145 23.99 -9.61 15.65
N ASN A 146 23.60 -10.54 14.77
CA ASN A 146 23.90 -11.96 14.94
C ASN A 146 25.40 -12.23 14.99
N TRP A 147 26.16 -11.61 14.09
CA TRP A 147 27.62 -11.71 14.13
C TRP A 147 28.16 -11.21 15.47
N TRP A 148 27.76 -10.02 15.90
CA TRP A 148 28.19 -9.45 17.18
C TRP A 148 27.78 -10.31 18.38
N ALA A 149 26.52 -10.75 18.45
CA ALA A 149 25.96 -11.47 19.59
C ALA A 149 26.60 -12.86 19.81
N PHE A 150 26.87 -13.59 18.72
CA PHE A 150 27.26 -15.00 18.77
C PHE A 150 28.74 -15.26 18.45
N PHE A 151 29.44 -14.33 17.79
CA PHE A 151 30.86 -14.49 17.42
C PHE A 151 31.80 -13.56 18.18
N THR A 152 31.29 -12.82 19.16
CA THR A 152 32.11 -12.02 20.09
C THR A 152 31.70 -12.30 21.54
N ASP A 153 32.50 -11.82 22.50
CA ASP A 153 32.18 -11.84 23.93
C ASP A 153 31.11 -10.78 24.29
N ALA A 154 30.02 -10.77 23.51
CA ALA A 154 28.91 -9.87 23.72
C ALA A 154 28.19 -10.18 25.04
N PRO A 155 27.74 -9.14 25.77
CA PRO A 155 26.91 -9.32 26.96
C PRO A 155 25.66 -10.17 26.67
N TRP A 156 25.23 -10.96 27.65
CA TRP A 156 24.05 -11.84 27.50
C TRP A 156 22.78 -11.09 27.07
N MET A 157 22.64 -9.82 27.47
CA MET A 157 21.53 -8.95 27.06
C MET A 157 21.48 -8.75 25.54
N VAL A 158 22.64 -8.58 24.88
CA VAL A 158 22.72 -8.43 23.42
C VAL A 158 22.25 -9.70 22.72
N ARG A 159 22.61 -10.88 23.25
CA ARG A 159 22.13 -12.17 22.74
C ARG A 159 20.62 -12.29 22.86
N ALA A 160 20.07 -11.97 24.04
CA ALA A 160 18.62 -12.01 24.26
C ALA A 160 17.84 -11.10 23.31
N VAL A 161 18.32 -9.86 23.12
CA VAL A 161 17.72 -8.89 22.18
C VAL A 161 17.83 -9.39 20.74
N THR A 162 18.98 -9.94 20.35
CA THR A 162 19.20 -10.47 19.00
C THR A 162 18.25 -11.64 18.69
N ILE A 163 18.11 -12.60 19.62
CA ILE A 163 17.16 -13.72 19.51
C ILE A 163 15.72 -13.21 19.32
N LEU A 164 15.32 -12.17 20.07
CA LEU A 164 13.99 -11.57 19.91
C LEU A 164 13.79 -10.99 18.50
N PHE A 165 14.79 -10.27 17.96
CA PHE A 165 14.74 -9.74 16.60
C PHE A 165 14.75 -10.85 15.54
N ASP A 166 15.45 -11.97 15.77
CA ASP A 166 15.41 -13.14 14.88
C ASP A 166 14.02 -13.76 14.83
N LEU A 167 13.33 -13.86 15.98
CA LEU A 167 11.94 -14.33 16.02
C LEU A 167 11.01 -13.40 15.23
N ILE A 168 11.19 -12.08 15.36
CA ILE A 168 10.45 -11.09 14.55
C ILE A 168 10.76 -11.28 13.06
N LEU A 169 12.03 -11.53 12.70
CA LEU A 169 12.44 -11.77 11.33
C LEU A 169 11.76 -13.01 10.74
N VAL A 170 11.67 -14.11 11.50
CA VAL A 170 10.96 -15.32 11.08
C VAL A 170 9.49 -15.01 10.78
N LEU A 171 8.82 -14.20 11.61
CA LEU A 171 7.43 -13.77 11.37
C LEU A 171 7.31 -12.92 10.09
N VAL A 172 8.24 -11.99 9.87
CA VAL A 172 8.28 -11.15 8.65
C VAL A 172 8.51 -12.00 7.40
N LEU A 173 9.41 -12.98 7.47
CA LEU A 173 9.67 -13.92 6.37
C LEU A 173 8.46 -14.80 6.09
N TRP A 174 7.78 -15.29 7.13
CA TRP A 174 6.53 -16.04 7.00
C TRP A 174 5.45 -15.20 6.31
N GLU A 175 5.18 -13.99 6.79
CA GLU A 175 4.18 -13.10 6.19
C GLU A 175 4.54 -12.76 4.73
N THR A 176 5.82 -12.53 4.45
CA THR A 176 6.33 -12.30 3.09
C THR A 176 6.08 -13.52 2.21
N GLY A 177 6.34 -14.73 2.71
CA GLY A 177 6.04 -15.99 2.03
C GLY A 177 4.56 -16.15 1.71
N VAL A 178 3.67 -15.84 2.66
CA VAL A 178 2.21 -15.85 2.43
C VAL A 178 1.81 -14.85 1.33
N ARG A 179 2.36 -13.63 1.36
CA ARG A 179 2.08 -12.59 0.34
C ARG A 179 2.56 -12.99 -1.05
N ILE A 180 3.74 -13.59 -1.17
CA ILE A 180 4.27 -14.15 -2.43
C ILE A 180 3.38 -15.30 -2.89
N GLY A 181 3.02 -16.23 -2.00
CA GLY A 181 2.15 -17.36 -2.31
C GLY A 181 0.80 -16.90 -2.87
N ARG A 182 0.19 -15.86 -2.27
CA ARG A 182 -1.04 -15.23 -2.80
C ARG A 182 -0.82 -14.61 -4.18
N ALA A 183 0.28 -13.88 -4.38
CA ALA A 183 0.59 -13.25 -5.65
C ALA A 183 0.79 -14.29 -6.78
N ILE A 184 1.48 -15.39 -6.48
CA ILE A 184 1.69 -16.51 -7.42
C ILE A 184 0.37 -17.22 -7.69
N ARG A 185 -0.37 -17.62 -6.64
CA ARG A 185 -1.59 -18.41 -6.76
C ARG A 185 -2.66 -17.69 -7.56
N PHE A 186 -2.92 -16.42 -7.25
CA PHE A 186 -4.00 -15.69 -7.90
C PHE A 186 -3.57 -15.00 -9.19
N GLY A 187 -2.29 -14.89 -9.52
CA GLY A 187 -1.86 -14.29 -10.80
C GLY A 187 -2.24 -12.81 -10.94
N GLY A 188 -3.00 -12.43 -11.97
CA GLY A 188 -3.56 -11.08 -12.15
C GLY A 188 -5.09 -11.10 -12.32
N SER A 189 -5.80 -10.25 -11.60
CA SER A 189 -7.19 -9.89 -11.88
C SER A 189 -7.23 -8.46 -12.39
N ARG A 190 -8.36 -8.10 -12.99
CA ARG A 190 -8.62 -6.71 -13.37
C ARG A 190 -10.11 -6.45 -13.37
N VAL A 191 -10.47 -5.19 -13.25
CA VAL A 191 -11.82 -4.71 -13.50
C VAL A 191 -11.78 -3.83 -14.73
N GLU A 192 -12.59 -4.13 -15.74
CA GLU A 192 -12.84 -3.24 -16.86
C GLU A 192 -14.03 -2.32 -16.55
N TYR A 193 -13.92 -1.06 -16.93
CA TYR A 193 -15.00 -0.10 -16.76
C TYR A 193 -15.95 -0.15 -17.95
N GLY A 194 -17.26 -0.22 -17.68
CA GLY A 194 -18.28 -0.09 -18.73
C GLY A 194 -18.35 1.31 -19.32
N GLN A 195 -17.97 2.32 -18.54
CA GLN A 195 -17.86 3.73 -18.93
C GLN A 195 -16.82 4.42 -18.05
N PHE A 196 -16.25 5.53 -18.53
CA PHE A 196 -15.25 6.29 -17.78
C PHE A 196 -15.45 7.81 -17.95
N PRO A 197 -15.47 8.60 -16.85
CA PRO A 197 -15.72 8.16 -15.47
C PRO A 197 -17.20 7.76 -15.28
N PHE A 198 -17.53 7.15 -14.14
CA PHE A 198 -18.91 7.01 -13.68
C PHE A 198 -19.39 8.32 -13.03
N ARG A 199 -20.71 8.58 -13.07
CA ARG A 199 -21.32 9.74 -12.41
C ARG A 199 -22.23 9.30 -11.25
N PRO A 200 -22.35 10.09 -10.17
CA PRO A 200 -23.43 9.91 -9.19
C PRO A 200 -24.80 9.84 -9.89
N GLY A 201 -25.71 9.00 -9.39
CA GLY A 201 -27.03 8.79 -9.99
C GLY A 201 -27.05 7.83 -11.18
N GLN A 202 -25.89 7.35 -11.66
CA GLN A 202 -25.80 6.36 -12.75
C GLN A 202 -25.53 4.95 -12.23
N THR A 203 -25.82 3.95 -13.06
CA THR A 203 -25.44 2.55 -12.81
C THR A 203 -23.96 2.34 -13.15
N VAL A 204 -23.18 1.92 -12.17
CA VAL A 204 -21.79 1.47 -12.35
C VAL A 204 -21.81 0.04 -12.87
N ARG A 205 -21.44 -0.11 -14.15
CA ARG A 205 -21.22 -1.41 -14.79
C ARG A 205 -19.73 -1.72 -14.82
N LEU A 206 -19.32 -2.77 -14.09
CA LEU A 206 -17.95 -3.24 -14.00
C LEU A 206 -17.88 -4.65 -14.59
N ARG A 207 -16.86 -4.93 -15.42
CA ARG A 207 -16.58 -6.30 -15.88
C ARG A 207 -15.34 -6.80 -15.16
N TRP A 208 -15.55 -7.65 -14.17
CA TRP A 208 -14.46 -8.24 -13.40
C TRP A 208 -13.93 -9.49 -14.09
N TRP A 209 -12.60 -9.57 -14.18
CA TRP A 209 -11.87 -10.73 -14.67
C TRP A 209 -11.30 -11.49 -13.48
N PRO A 210 -11.85 -12.68 -13.17
CA PRO A 210 -11.33 -13.50 -12.11
C PRO A 210 -9.89 -13.90 -12.40
N ALA A 211 -9.09 -13.91 -11.33
CA ALA A 211 -7.73 -14.39 -11.36
C ALA A 211 -7.67 -15.88 -11.76
N PRO A 212 -6.62 -16.36 -12.47
CA PRO A 212 -6.53 -17.77 -12.90
C PRO A 212 -6.64 -18.80 -11.78
N GLY A 213 -6.17 -18.45 -10.57
CA GLY A 213 -6.28 -19.30 -9.37
C GLY A 213 -7.64 -19.29 -8.68
N ILE A 214 -8.64 -18.57 -9.20
CA ILE A 214 -10.02 -18.56 -8.72
C ILE A 214 -10.80 -19.59 -9.54
N GLY A 215 -11.22 -20.68 -8.89
CA GLY A 215 -12.02 -21.74 -9.48
C GLY A 215 -13.33 -21.93 -8.72
N GLU A 216 -13.33 -22.84 -7.75
CA GLU A 216 -14.48 -23.07 -6.88
C GLU A 216 -14.56 -22.01 -5.78
N VAL A 217 -15.70 -21.32 -5.74
CA VAL A 217 -16.03 -20.34 -4.70
C VAL A 217 -17.11 -20.93 -3.82
N ARG A 218 -16.92 -20.90 -2.50
CA ARG A 218 -17.95 -21.33 -1.53
C ARG A 218 -18.93 -20.20 -1.24
N LYS A 219 -18.39 -19.01 -0.99
CA LYS A 219 -19.13 -17.77 -0.72
C LYS A 219 -18.34 -16.60 -1.27
N GLY A 220 -19.04 -15.54 -1.63
CA GLY A 220 -18.41 -14.31 -2.11
C GLY A 220 -19.15 -13.06 -1.69
N ARG A 221 -18.41 -11.97 -1.54
CA ARG A 221 -18.93 -10.64 -1.24
C ARG A 221 -18.27 -9.62 -2.16
N PHE A 222 -19.12 -8.86 -2.85
CA PHE A 222 -18.72 -7.77 -3.74
C PHE A 222 -19.25 -6.49 -3.13
N THR A 223 -18.34 -5.62 -2.69
CA THR A 223 -18.70 -4.38 -2.01
C THR A 223 -18.22 -3.19 -2.83
N LEU A 224 -19.15 -2.43 -3.41
CA LEU A 224 -18.84 -1.10 -3.92
C LEU A 224 -19.06 -0.09 -2.78
N ARG A 225 -18.04 0.71 -2.45
CA ARG A 225 -18.15 1.68 -1.35
C ARG A 225 -17.47 3.00 -1.65
N CYS A 226 -17.97 4.05 -1.02
CA CYS A 226 -17.37 5.37 -0.94
C CYS A 226 -16.62 5.50 0.38
N VAL A 227 -15.33 5.78 0.34
CA VAL A 227 -14.47 5.92 1.51
C VAL A 227 -13.92 7.34 1.59
N LYS A 228 -13.99 7.93 2.78
CA LYS A 228 -13.29 9.16 3.12
C LYS A 228 -12.11 8.83 4.02
N GLU A 229 -10.95 9.38 3.70
CA GLU A 229 -9.68 9.14 4.38
C GLU A 229 -9.16 10.42 5.03
N TRP A 230 -8.70 10.36 6.27
CA TRP A 230 -7.99 11.45 6.92
C TRP A 230 -7.08 10.93 8.04
N TYR A 231 -6.17 11.77 8.52
CA TYR A 231 -5.35 11.46 9.69
C TYR A 231 -5.98 12.07 10.95
N GLU A 232 -6.37 11.22 11.91
CA GLU A 232 -6.71 11.68 13.26
C GLU A 232 -5.45 11.80 14.10
N HIS A 233 -5.28 12.95 14.74
CA HIS A 233 -4.23 13.12 15.73
C HIS A 233 -4.77 12.81 17.12
N ARG A 234 -4.15 11.85 17.81
CA ARG A 234 -4.47 11.51 19.20
C ARG A 234 -3.28 11.82 20.10
N GLY A 235 -3.57 12.13 21.36
CA GLY A 235 -2.57 12.51 22.37
C GLY A 235 -2.34 14.02 22.47
N HIS A 236 -1.60 14.43 23.51
CA HIS A 236 -1.28 15.83 23.80
C HIS A 236 0.25 16.05 23.87
N GLY A 237 0.70 17.23 23.46
CA GLY A 237 2.13 17.61 23.49
C GLY A 237 3.02 16.76 22.59
N LYS A 238 4.17 16.33 23.13
CA LYS A 238 5.22 15.57 22.41
C LYS A 238 4.80 14.14 22.02
N ASN A 239 3.70 13.62 22.58
CA ASN A 239 3.19 12.28 22.32
C ASN A 239 2.01 12.27 21.34
N ARG A 240 1.98 13.23 20.39
CA ARG A 240 0.95 13.27 19.34
C ARG A 240 1.23 12.19 18.30
N SER A 241 0.36 11.20 18.21
CA SER A 241 0.38 10.19 17.14
C SER A 241 -0.64 10.55 16.05
N ALA A 242 -0.30 10.31 14.79
CA ALA A 242 -1.23 10.42 13.67
C ALA A 242 -1.69 9.00 13.29
N HIS A 243 -2.99 8.77 13.28
CA HIS A 243 -3.61 7.51 12.89
C HIS A 243 -4.42 7.73 11.62
N LEU A 244 -4.17 6.91 10.60
CA LEU A 244 -4.99 6.90 9.40
C LEU A 244 -6.38 6.37 9.77
N VAL A 245 -7.41 7.15 9.42
CA VAL A 245 -8.81 6.76 9.56
C VAL A 245 -9.43 6.71 8.17
N GLN A 246 -10.06 5.58 7.87
CA GLN A 246 -10.90 5.40 6.70
C GLN A 246 -12.34 5.20 7.18
N GLN A 247 -13.24 6.06 6.70
CA GLN A 247 -14.66 5.99 7.00
C GLN A 247 -15.44 5.74 5.73
N GLU A 248 -16.13 4.62 5.71
CA GLU A 248 -17.16 4.30 4.73
C GLU A 248 -18.30 5.30 4.88
N GLN A 249 -18.59 6.07 3.82
CA GLN A 249 -19.70 7.02 3.77
C GLN A 249 -20.95 6.37 3.17
N TRP A 250 -20.75 5.39 2.29
CA TRP A 250 -21.79 4.64 1.62
C TRP A 250 -21.20 3.31 1.16
N ALA A 251 -21.99 2.24 1.22
CA ALA A 251 -21.62 0.96 0.63
C ALA A 251 -22.84 0.22 0.08
N MET A 252 -22.59 -0.56 -0.97
CA MET A 252 -23.52 -1.58 -1.44
C MET A 252 -22.79 -2.92 -1.54
N HIS A 253 -23.37 -3.89 -0.84
CA HIS A 253 -22.90 -5.27 -0.80
C HIS A 253 -23.76 -6.13 -1.70
N ARG A 254 -23.12 -6.97 -2.50
CA ARG A 254 -23.75 -8.07 -3.22
C ARG A 254 -23.12 -9.38 -2.80
N PHE A 255 -23.95 -10.37 -2.50
CA PHE A 255 -23.49 -11.65 -1.96
C PHE A 255 -23.68 -12.78 -2.97
N LEU A 256 -22.73 -13.71 -2.94
CA LEU A 256 -22.82 -15.03 -3.53
C LEU A 256 -22.92 -16.02 -2.36
N ASP A 257 -24.12 -16.51 -2.09
CA ASP A 257 -24.38 -17.39 -0.95
C ASP A 257 -24.18 -18.88 -1.30
N HIS A 258 -24.14 -19.19 -2.59
CA HIS A 258 -24.06 -20.56 -3.09
C HIS A 258 -22.70 -20.87 -3.69
N ALA A 259 -22.26 -22.10 -3.45
CA ALA A 259 -21.06 -22.62 -4.08
C ALA A 259 -21.20 -22.57 -5.60
N GLY A 260 -20.19 -22.03 -6.28
CA GLY A 260 -20.22 -21.84 -7.71
C GLY A 260 -18.83 -21.89 -8.32
N THR A 261 -18.75 -22.27 -9.59
CA THR A 261 -17.50 -22.26 -10.34
C THR A 261 -17.36 -20.93 -11.08
N LEU A 262 -16.32 -20.17 -10.73
CA LEU A 262 -15.88 -19.02 -11.52
C LEU A 262 -14.84 -19.49 -12.53
N ARG A 263 -15.14 -19.29 -13.82
CA ARG A 263 -14.16 -19.55 -14.89
C ARG A 263 -13.37 -18.26 -15.13
N HIS A 264 -12.05 -18.32 -15.01
CA HIS A 264 -11.16 -17.17 -15.22
C HIS A 264 -11.31 -16.52 -16.62
N GLU A 265 -11.67 -17.31 -17.64
CA GLU A 265 -11.92 -16.83 -19.00
C GLU A 265 -13.24 -16.06 -19.14
N ARG A 266 -14.17 -16.22 -18.17
CA ARG A 266 -15.49 -15.61 -18.23
C ARG A 266 -15.57 -14.38 -17.36
N ARG A 267 -15.73 -13.24 -18.01
CA ARG A 267 -16.01 -11.94 -17.37
C ARG A 267 -17.27 -12.06 -16.52
N GLN A 268 -17.21 -11.55 -15.29
CA GLN A 268 -18.38 -11.36 -14.44
C GLN A 268 -18.82 -9.91 -14.53
N GLU A 269 -20.04 -9.68 -14.98
CA GLU A 269 -20.64 -8.35 -14.99
C GLU A 269 -21.22 -8.06 -13.61
N LEU A 270 -20.79 -6.93 -13.05
CA LEU A 270 -21.24 -6.42 -11.76
C LEU A 270 -21.91 -5.08 -12.00
N GLU A 271 -23.14 -4.93 -11.52
CA GLU A 271 -23.91 -3.71 -11.67
C GLU A 271 -24.26 -3.11 -10.31
N PHE A 272 -24.01 -1.82 -10.15
CA PHE A 272 -24.29 -1.10 -8.92
C PHE A 272 -25.00 0.21 -9.22
N GLU A 273 -26.20 0.42 -8.67
CA GLU A 273 -26.92 1.68 -8.78
C GLU A 273 -26.36 2.68 -7.75
N LEU A 274 -25.86 3.82 -8.23
CA LEU A 274 -25.39 4.90 -7.35
C LEU A 274 -26.53 5.89 -7.09
N PRO A 275 -26.76 6.28 -5.83
CA PRO A 275 -27.62 7.42 -5.55
C PRO A 275 -27.06 8.72 -6.15
N PRO A 276 -27.91 9.71 -6.50
CA PRO A 276 -27.45 10.97 -7.09
C PRO A 276 -26.69 11.90 -6.14
N HIS A 277 -26.84 11.71 -4.82
CA HIS A 277 -26.28 12.58 -3.78
C HIS A 277 -24.97 12.06 -3.18
N VAL A 278 -24.38 11.01 -3.75
CA VAL A 278 -23.15 10.43 -3.21
C VAL A 278 -21.91 11.27 -3.56
N PRO A 279 -20.88 11.30 -2.70
CA PRO A 279 -19.67 12.09 -2.96
C PRO A 279 -18.92 11.66 -4.22
N SER A 280 -18.27 12.60 -4.90
CA SER A 280 -17.31 12.31 -5.97
C SER A 280 -15.93 11.92 -5.43
N THR A 281 -15.16 11.22 -6.27
CA THR A 281 -13.75 10.93 -6.03
C THR A 281 -12.91 12.21 -6.07
N GLU A 282 -12.06 12.38 -5.05
CA GLU A 282 -11.07 13.43 -4.89
C GLU A 282 -9.83 12.85 -4.17
N LEU A 283 -8.95 12.13 -4.89
CA LEU A 283 -7.76 11.45 -4.34
C LEU A 283 -6.62 12.40 -3.95
N SER A 284 -6.66 13.64 -4.44
CA SER A 284 -5.66 14.68 -4.21
C SER A 284 -6.02 15.68 -3.11
N ALA A 285 -7.24 15.62 -2.57
CA ALA A 285 -7.68 16.44 -1.45
C ALA A 285 -6.91 16.12 -0.15
N ASP A 286 -6.97 17.03 0.83
CA ASP A 286 -6.40 16.79 2.17
C ASP A 286 -7.12 15.67 2.93
N GLN A 287 -8.42 15.51 2.65
CA GLN A 287 -9.23 14.38 3.12
C GLN A 287 -9.76 13.63 1.90
N PRO A 288 -8.97 12.71 1.32
CA PRO A 288 -9.34 12.05 0.08
C PRO A 288 -10.68 11.34 0.19
N VAL A 289 -11.51 11.51 -0.82
CA VAL A 289 -12.73 10.71 -1.02
C VAL A 289 -12.51 9.84 -2.24
N PHE A 290 -12.82 8.55 -2.15
CA PHE A 290 -12.63 7.65 -3.29
C PHE A 290 -13.60 6.48 -3.24
N TRP A 291 -13.80 5.89 -4.41
CA TRP A 291 -14.64 4.73 -4.58
C TRP A 291 -13.80 3.50 -4.86
N GLU A 292 -14.21 2.39 -4.28
CA GLU A 292 -13.55 1.13 -4.47
C GLU A 292 -14.54 -0.03 -4.53
N LEU A 293 -14.21 -1.00 -5.37
CA LEU A 293 -14.83 -2.32 -5.37
C LEU A 293 -13.91 -3.25 -4.58
N GLU A 294 -14.39 -3.76 -3.45
CA GLU A 294 -13.76 -4.88 -2.75
C GLU A 294 -14.43 -6.19 -3.16
N ILE A 295 -13.62 -7.17 -3.51
CA ILE A 295 -14.05 -8.53 -3.81
C ILE A 295 -13.40 -9.46 -2.79
N GLU A 296 -14.24 -10.11 -2.01
CA GLU A 296 -13.85 -11.15 -1.05
C GLU A 296 -14.48 -12.47 -1.48
N LEU A 297 -13.69 -13.52 -1.59
CA LEU A 297 -14.15 -14.87 -1.93
C LEU A 297 -13.54 -15.88 -0.98
N ASP A 298 -14.40 -16.71 -0.39
CA ASP A 298 -14.02 -17.92 0.35
C ASP A 298 -13.71 -19.02 -0.66
N LEU A 299 -12.43 -19.40 -0.72
CA LEU A 299 -11.89 -20.40 -1.64
C LEU A 299 -11.24 -21.54 -0.86
N PRO A 300 -11.20 -22.78 -1.41
CA PRO A 300 -10.43 -23.86 -0.82
C PRO A 300 -8.94 -23.50 -0.68
N GLY A 301 -8.49 -23.23 0.54
CA GLY A 301 -7.09 -22.98 0.90
C GLY A 301 -6.81 -21.53 1.29
N LEU A 302 -6.63 -20.65 0.30
CA LEU A 302 -6.36 -19.23 0.54
C LEU A 302 -7.56 -18.41 0.10
N ASP A 303 -8.07 -17.56 0.98
CA ASP A 303 -9.10 -16.59 0.64
C ASP A 303 -8.57 -15.58 -0.38
N PHE A 304 -9.47 -15.12 -1.24
CA PHE A 304 -9.19 -14.08 -2.21
C PHE A 304 -9.80 -12.77 -1.72
N GLU A 305 -8.96 -11.77 -1.51
CA GLU A 305 -9.38 -10.42 -1.16
C GLU A 305 -8.64 -9.43 -2.06
N GLU A 306 -9.38 -8.60 -2.78
CA GLU A 306 -8.79 -7.56 -3.59
C GLU A 306 -9.67 -6.34 -3.74
N ILE A 307 -9.01 -5.18 -3.83
CA ILE A 307 -9.64 -3.87 -3.88
C ILE A 307 -9.24 -3.18 -5.17
N TYR A 308 -10.23 -2.76 -5.95
CA TYR A 308 -10.09 -2.04 -7.21
C TYR A 308 -10.62 -0.63 -7.03
N LEU A 309 -9.90 0.38 -7.52
CA LEU A 309 -10.41 1.75 -7.52
C LEU A 309 -11.46 1.92 -8.62
N VAL A 310 -12.50 2.72 -8.34
CA VAL A 310 -13.59 3.01 -9.26
C VAL A 310 -13.69 4.53 -9.47
N PRO A 311 -13.68 5.03 -10.71
CA PRO A 311 -13.64 6.46 -10.97
C PRO A 311 -15.06 7.05 -10.99
N VAL A 312 -15.59 7.45 -9.84
CA VAL A 312 -16.87 8.15 -9.73
C VAL A 312 -16.61 9.65 -9.60
N TYR A 313 -16.92 10.47 -10.60
CA TYR A 313 -16.66 11.91 -10.60
C TYR A 313 -17.93 12.69 -10.94
N ALA A 314 -18.16 13.85 -10.33
CA ALA A 314 -19.24 14.75 -10.73
C ALA A 314 -18.94 15.43 -12.07
N GLU A 315 -19.97 15.81 -12.84
CA GLU A 315 -19.77 16.63 -14.05
C GLU A 315 -19.27 18.03 -13.66
N GLY A 316 -18.10 18.41 -14.16
CA GLY A 316 -17.67 19.82 -14.25
C GLY A 316 -17.76 20.66 -12.97
N GLY A 317 -16.89 20.38 -12.00
CA GLY A 317 -16.31 21.43 -11.14
C GLY A 317 -17.27 22.27 -10.30
N GLY A 318 -18.09 21.64 -9.47
CA GLY A 318 -18.67 22.30 -8.31
C GLY A 318 -18.23 21.55 -7.06
N SER A 319 -17.17 22.00 -6.40
CA SER A 319 -16.97 21.67 -4.99
C SER A 319 -18.27 22.02 -4.28
N SER A 320 -18.98 21.04 -3.74
CA SER A 320 -20.05 21.32 -2.79
C SER A 320 -19.49 22.25 -1.71
N PRO A 321 -20.17 23.38 -1.41
CA PRO A 321 -19.69 24.40 -0.49
C PRO A 321 -19.44 23.88 0.93
#